data_AF-A0A938ZHS2-F1
#
_entry.id   AF-A0A938ZHS2-F1
#
_cell.length_a   1.000
_cell.length_b   1.000
_cell.length_c   1.000
_cell.angle_alpha   90.00
_cell.angle_beta   90.00
_cell.angle_gamma   90.00
#
_symmetry.space_group_name_H-M   'P 1'
#
loop_
_entity.id
_entity.type
_entity.pdbx_description
1 polymer ?
#
loop_
_entity_poly.entity_id
_entity_poly.type
_entity_poly.pdbx_seq_one_letter_code
_entity_poly.pdbx_strand_id
1 'polypeptide(L)' 'MNSYKGKFTLENLLFNANLQEFTHQISDIYGLSNQGTISHKEAYTQIQVLFEALKRSKQELRIGENP' A
#
# COMPACT_ATOMS: atom_id res chain seq x y z
N MET A 1 12.76 -5.00 10.21
CA MET A 1 11.47 -5.06 10.91
C MET A 1 11.17 -3.69 11.50
N ASN A 2 10.29 -2.91 10.86
CA ASN A 2 9.73 -1.71 11.49
C ASN A 2 8.48 -2.12 12.24
N SER A 3 8.53 -2.12 13.58
CA SER A 3 7.35 -2.35 14.41
C SER A 3 6.40 -1.17 14.30
N TYR A 4 5.09 -1.43 14.25
CA TYR A 4 4.07 -0.39 14.28
C TYR A 4 4.25 0.50 15.52
N LYS A 5 4.28 1.83 15.32
CA LYS A 5 4.48 2.84 16.40
C LYS A 5 3.26 3.73 16.63
N GLY A 6 2.15 3.47 15.94
CA GLY A 6 0.92 4.23 16.12
C GLY A 6 0.07 3.74 17.29
N LYS A 7 -1.08 4.40 17.49
CA LYS A 7 -2.06 4.03 18.51
C LYS A 7 -2.55 2.60 18.27
N PHE A 8 -2.51 1.76 19.29
CA PHE A 8 -3.00 0.39 19.16
C PHE A 8 -4.53 0.35 19.05
N THR A 9 -5.02 -0.03 17.86
CA THR A 9 -6.37 -0.54 17.60
C THR A 9 -6.25 -1.64 16.52
N LEU A 10 -7.25 -2.51 16.40
CA LEU A 10 -7.23 -3.56 15.38
C LEU A 10 -7.26 -2.97 13.96
N GLU A 11 -8.03 -1.91 13.76
CA GLU A 11 -8.14 -1.19 12.48
C GLU A 11 -6.80 -0.57 12.09
N ASN A 12 -6.12 0.05 13.05
CA ASN A 12 -4.80 0.64 12.86
C ASN A 12 -3.74 -0.40 12.52
N LEU A 13 -3.77 -1.56 13.18
CA LEU A 13 -2.84 -2.65 12.90
C LEU A 13 -3.09 -3.26 11.51
N LEU A 14 -4.37 -3.48 11.16
CA LEU A 14 -4.77 -4.02 9.86
C LEU A 14 -4.45 -3.05 8.73
N PHE A 15 -4.72 -1.76 8.90
CA PHE A 15 -4.35 -0.73 7.93
C PHE A 15 -2.83 -0.65 7.76
N ASN A 16 -2.06 -0.74 8.85
CA ASN A 16 -0.60 -0.79 8.76
C ASN A 16 -0.11 -2.02 7.98
N ALA A 17 -0.72 -3.19 8.16
CA ALA A 17 -0.39 -4.38 7.38
C ALA A 17 -0.67 -4.16 5.88
N ASN A 18 -1.82 -3.58 5.54
CA ASN A 18 -2.16 -3.25 4.15
C ASN A 18 -1.23 -2.21 3.54
N LEU A 19 -0.79 -1.22 4.33
CA LEU A 19 0.22 -0.24 3.91
C LEU A 19 1.58 -0.90 3.66
N GLN A 20 1.99 -1.83 4.52
CA GLN A 20 3.24 -2.58 4.32
C GLN A 20 3.18 -3.42 3.05
N GLU A 21 2.08 -4.14 2.82
CA GLU A 21 1.86 -4.91 1.59
C GLU A 21 1.93 -4.01 0.35
N PHE A 22 1.26 -2.85 0.37
CA PHE A 22 1.35 -1.86 -0.70
C PHE A 22 2.80 -1.44 -1.00
N THR A 23 3.61 -1.18 0.03
CA THR A 23 5.03 -0.79 -0.17
C THR A 23 5.87 -1.93 -0.74
N HIS A 24 5.59 -3.17 -0.36
CA HIS A 24 6.28 -4.35 -0.89
C HIS A 24 5.95 -4.52 -2.38
N GLN A 25 4.66 -4.50 -2.74
CA GLN A 25 4.24 -4.66 -4.13
C GLN A 25 4.73 -3.54 -5.05
N ILE A 26 4.80 -2.28 -4.57
CA ILE A 26 5.46 -1.20 -5.33
C ILE A 26 6.93 -1.53 -5.62
N SER A 27 7.64 -2.04 -4.62
CA SER A 27 9.07 -2.38 -4.76
C SER A 27 9.27 -3.48 -5.80
N ASP A 28 8.38 -4.48 -5.80
CA ASP A 28 8.40 -5.57 -6.78
C ASP A 28 8.10 -5.05 -8.21
N ILE A 29 7.04 -4.25 -8.38
CA ILE A 29 6.67 -3.64 -9.67
C ILE A 29 7.80 -2.75 -10.19
N TYR A 30 8.40 -1.95 -9.32
CA TYR A 30 9.54 -1.12 -9.69
C TYR A 30 10.71 -1.99 -10.15
N GLY A 31 11.03 -3.07 -9.41
CA GLY A 31 12.06 -4.03 -9.78
C GLY A 31 11.84 -4.64 -11.17
N LEU A 32 10.60 -5.00 -11.52
CA LEU A 32 10.24 -5.50 -12.84
C LEU A 32 10.44 -4.44 -13.94
N SER A 33 10.03 -3.19 -13.68
CA SER A 33 10.18 -2.10 -14.65
C SER A 33 11.64 -1.71 -14.89
N ASN A 34 12.45 -1.69 -13.82
CA ASN A 34 13.86 -1.35 -13.88
C ASN A 34 14.68 -2.41 -14.63
N GLN A 35 14.26 -3.68 -14.58
CA GLN A 35 14.85 -4.76 -15.37
C GLN A 35 14.37 -4.79 -16.83
N GLY A 36 13.39 -3.95 -17.19
CA GLY A 36 12.80 -3.91 -18.53
C GLY A 36 11.77 -5.00 -18.80
N THR A 37 11.37 -5.77 -17.79
CA THR A 37 10.35 -6.84 -17.91
C THR A 37 8.98 -6.27 -18.24
N ILE A 38 8.64 -5.12 -17.65
CA ILE A 38 7.43 -4.34 -17.98
C ILE A 38 7.83 -2.91 -18.29
N SER A 39 6.99 -2.19 -19.03
CA SER A 39 7.23 -0.77 -19.30
C SER A 39 6.99 0.09 -18.04
N HIS A 40 7.67 1.23 -17.94
CA HIS A 40 7.39 2.22 -16.90
C HIS A 40 5.92 2.68 -16.88
N LYS A 41 5.28 2.75 -18.05
CA LYS A 41 3.86 3.10 -18.16
C LYS A 41 2.96 2.03 -17.55
N GLU A 42 3.26 0.76 -17.83
CA GLU A 42 2.55 -0.38 -17.26
C GLU A 42 2.73 -0.47 -15.75
N ALA A 43 3.97 -0.30 -15.27
CA ALA A 43 4.27 -0.22 -13.84
C ALA A 43 3.46 0.90 -13.15
N TYR A 44 3.40 2.09 -13.75
CA TYR A 44 2.59 3.19 -13.24
C TYR A 44 1.10 2.82 -13.15
N THR A 45 0.54 2.21 -14.20
CA THR A 45 -0.86 1.77 -14.18
C THR A 45 -1.13 0.74 -13.08
N GLN A 46 -0.24 -0.23 -12.87
CA GLN A 46 -0.38 -1.20 -11.79
C GLN A 46 -0.32 -0.54 -10.41
N ILE A 47 0.63 0.38 -10.19
CA ILE A 47 0.76 1.13 -8.92
C ILE A 47 -0.49 1.97 -8.63
N GLN A 48 -1.13 2.56 -9.65
CA GLN A 48 -2.39 3.29 -9.48
C GLN A 48 -3.51 2.37 -8.95
N VAL A 49 -3.63 1.14 -9.47
CA VAL A 49 -4.60 0.16 -8.97
C VAL A 49 -4.35 -0.17 -7.49
N LEU A 50 -3.08 -0.39 -7.12
CA LEU A 50 -2.70 -0.65 -5.73
C LEU A 50 -3.02 0.54 -4.81
N PHE A 51 -2.82 1.76 -5.30
CA PHE A 51 -3.14 2.97 -4.54
C PHE A 51 -4.66 3.13 -4.31
N GLU A 52 -5.49 2.84 -5.32
CA GLU A 52 -6.95 2.81 -5.13
C GLU A 52 -7.38 1.75 -4.11
N ALA A 53 -6.77 0.57 -4.12
CA ALA A 53 -7.04 -0.48 -3.13
C ALA A 53 -6.64 -0.05 -1.71
N LEU A 54 -5.47 0.58 -1.53
CA LEU A 54 -5.03 1.10 -0.24
C LEU A 54 -5.98 2.19 0.28
N LYS A 55 -6.40 3.12 -0.58
CA LYS A 55 -7.37 4.18 -0.22
C LYS A 55 -8.71 3.58 0.22
N ARG A 56 -9.22 2.59 -0.50
CA ARG A 56 -10.46 1.89 -0.13
C ARG A 56 -10.33 1.23 1.25
N SER A 57 -9.24 0.50 1.48
CA SER A 57 -8.99 -0.12 2.78
C SER A 57 -8.94 0.91 3.92
N LYS A 58 -8.33 2.08 3.69
CA LYS A 58 -8.31 3.18 4.67
C LYS A 58 -9.73 3.62 5.07
N GLN A 59 -10.62 3.76 4.08
CA GLN A 59 -12.02 4.15 4.27
C GLN A 59 -12.83 3.07 4.98
N GLU A 60 -12.71 1.81 4.57
CA GLU A 60 -13.39 0.67 5.19
C GLU A 60 -13.01 0.49 6.66
N LEU A 61 -11.75 0.77 7.00
CA LEU A 61 -11.23 0.74 8.36
C LEU A 61 -11.44 2.06 9.13
N ARG A 62 -12.07 3.07 8.51
CA ARG A 62 -12.41 4.38 9.10
C ARG A 62 -11.19 5.10 9.68
N ILE A 63 -10.01 4.90 9.07
CA ILE A 63 -8.75 5.44 9.55
C ILE A 63 -8.69 6.95 9.26
N GLY A 64 -8.64 7.74 10.32
CA GLY A 64 -8.65 9.21 10.24
C GLY A 64 -10.05 9.83 10.13
N GLU A 65 -11.11 9.03 10.30
CA GLU A 65 -12.50 9.50 10.31
C GLU A 65 -13.09 9.63 11.73
N ASN A 66 -12.26 9.51 12.77
CA ASN A 66 -12.66 9.86 14.13
C ASN A 66 -12.40 11.36 14.37
N PRO A 67 -13.41 12.14 14.83
CA PRO A 67 -13.23 13.52 15.24
C PRO A 67 -12.31 13.66 16.46
#